data_AF-A0A970YJ22-F1
#
_entry.id   AF-A0A970YJ22-F1
#
_cell.length_a   1.000
_cell.length_b   1.000
_cell.length_c   1.000
_cell.angle_alpha   90.00
_cell.angle_beta   90.00
_cell.angle_gamma   90.00
#
_symmetry.space_group_name_H-M   'P 1'
#
loop_
_entity.id
_entity.type
_entity.pdbx_description
1 polymer ?
#
loop_
_entity_poly.entity_id
_entity_poly.type
_entity_poly.pdbx_seq_one_letter_code
_entity_poly.pdbx_strand_id
1 'polypeptide(L)'
;MIWNEIRNLLSSESRNILGVMSGTSADGLELAVVSCLGSGKSMKVRLLEHSSVQFESSFHEEIVKTFDPSLSGVDRVNSMNFLIGKKHAAVIRSFLDTTEVKVDAIAY
;
A
#
# COMPACT_ATOMS: atom_id res chain seq x y z
N MET A 1 -2.90 -24.42 5.21
CA MET A 1 -2.27 -24.05 3.93
C MET A 1 -1.63 -22.66 4.00
N ILE A 2 -2.36 -21.56 4.28
CA ILE A 2 -1.77 -20.20 4.39
C ILE A 2 -0.67 -20.04 5.48
N TRP A 3 -0.81 -20.75 6.61
CA TRP A 3 0.17 -20.69 7.70
C TRP A 3 1.56 -21.17 7.31
N ASN A 4 1.66 -22.11 6.36
CA ASN A 4 2.96 -22.61 5.92
C ASN A 4 3.65 -21.59 5.01
N GLU A 5 2.90 -20.92 4.13
CA GLU A 5 3.41 -19.83 3.30
C GLU A 5 3.93 -18.67 4.16
N ILE A 6 3.15 -18.26 5.17
CA ILE A 6 3.58 -17.24 6.13
C ILE A 6 4.85 -17.68 6.87
N ARG A 7 4.90 -18.92 7.37
CA ARG A 7 6.11 -19.43 8.05
C ARG A 7 7.33 -19.43 7.14
N ASN A 8 7.18 -19.85 5.88
CA ASN A 8 8.27 -19.88 4.91
C ASN A 8 8.76 -18.46 4.57
N LEU A 9 7.84 -17.51 4.43
CA LEU A 9 8.18 -16.10 4.23
C LEU A 9 8.95 -15.54 5.43
N LEU A 10 8.48 -15.81 6.65
CA LEU A 10 9.11 -15.34 7.88
C LEU A 10 10.48 -15.99 8.13
N SER A 11 10.67 -17.25 7.73
CA SER A 11 11.92 -18.00 7.92
C SER A 11 12.96 -17.83 6.82
N SER A 12 12.61 -17.18 5.70
CA SER A 12 13.57 -16.87 4.63
C SER A 12 14.76 -16.04 5.17
N GLU A 13 15.81 -15.80 4.40
CA GLU A 13 16.91 -14.88 4.80
C GLU A 13 16.71 -13.46 4.25
N SER A 14 16.12 -13.36 3.07
CA SER A 14 15.73 -12.13 2.40
C SER A 14 14.26 -12.21 2.00
N ARG A 15 13.55 -11.08 2.06
CA ARG A 15 12.23 -10.91 1.44
C ARG A 15 12.17 -9.59 0.72
N ASN A 16 11.52 -9.57 -0.43
CA ASN A 16 11.13 -8.34 -1.11
C ASN A 16 9.70 -7.98 -0.69
N ILE A 17 9.54 -6.88 0.01
CA ILE A 17 8.26 -6.42 0.55
C ILE A 17 7.86 -5.16 -0.20
N LEU A 18 6.64 -5.13 -0.73
CA LEU A 18 6.02 -3.91 -1.23
C LEU A 18 5.38 -3.17 -0.05
N GLY A 19 6.01 -2.09 0.39
CA GLY A 19 5.40 -1.11 1.29
C GLY A 19 4.48 -0.20 0.52
N VAL A 20 3.28 0.05 1.07
CA VAL A 20 2.28 0.92 0.48
C VAL A 20 1.83 1.94 1.51
N MET A 21 1.79 3.22 1.13
CA MET A 21 1.35 4.29 2.04
C MET A 21 0.58 5.37 1.28
N SER A 22 -0.53 5.80 1.86
CA SER A 22 -1.19 7.08 1.52
C SER A 22 -0.99 8.02 2.70
N GLY A 23 -0.40 9.19 2.45
CA GLY A 23 -0.26 10.23 3.47
C GLY A 23 -1.61 10.82 3.90
N THR A 24 -1.59 11.66 4.93
CA THR A 24 -2.79 12.40 5.38
C THR A 24 -3.25 13.46 4.39
N SER A 25 -2.39 13.85 3.43
CA SER A 25 -2.78 14.63 2.25
C SER A 25 -3.80 13.89 1.38
N ALA A 26 -3.80 12.55 1.41
CA ALA A 26 -4.67 11.66 0.65
C ALA A 26 -4.71 11.93 -0.86
N ASP A 27 -3.64 12.54 -1.39
CA ASP A 27 -3.47 12.96 -2.78
C ASP A 27 -2.94 11.84 -3.68
N GLY A 28 -2.47 10.73 -3.11
CA GLY A 28 -1.93 9.63 -3.88
C GLY A 28 -1.46 8.45 -3.05
N LEU A 29 -0.75 7.55 -3.73
CA LEU A 29 -0.20 6.34 -3.15
C LEU A 29 1.30 6.24 -3.44
N GLU A 30 2.08 6.06 -2.38
CA GLU A 30 3.50 5.74 -2.43
C GLU A 30 3.68 4.22 -2.37
N LEU A 31 4.47 3.69 -3.30
CA LEU A 31 4.75 2.27 -3.47
C LEU A 31 6.26 2.09 -3.42
N ALA A 32 6.75 1.26 -2.51
CA ALA A 32 8.19 1.01 -2.37
C ALA A 32 8.46 -0.49 -2.22
N VAL A 33 9.14 -1.08 -3.20
CA VAL A 33 9.65 -2.45 -3.07
C VAL A 33 10.99 -2.37 -2.34
N VAL A 34 11.07 -2.99 -1.18
CA VAL A 34 12.27 -3.04 -0.35
C VAL A 34 12.73 -4.48 -0.14
N SER A 35 14.05 -4.70 -0.21
CA SER A 35 14.66 -5.94 0.24
C SER A 35 14.97 -5.87 1.73
N CYS A 36 14.36 -6.77 2.50
CA CYS A 36 14.55 -6.94 3.92
C CYS A 36 15.40 -8.18 4.20
N LEU A 37 16.65 -7.97 4.58
CA LEU A 37 17.62 -9.02 4.93
C LEU A 37 17.70 -9.21 6.44
N GLY A 38 17.58 -10.44 6.91
CA GLY A 38 17.52 -10.78 8.33
C GLY A 38 16.15 -10.47 8.95
N SER A 39 16.11 -10.32 10.28
CA SER A 39 14.87 -10.09 11.04
C SER A 39 15.13 -9.31 12.35
N GLY A 40 14.05 -8.78 12.94
CA GLY A 40 14.13 -8.06 14.21
C GLY A 40 15.00 -6.79 14.13
N LYS A 41 15.71 -6.47 15.22
CA LYS A 41 16.51 -5.24 15.33
C LYS A 41 17.75 -5.22 14.44
N SER A 42 18.22 -6.37 13.95
CA SER A 42 19.38 -6.48 13.06
C SER A 42 19.01 -6.49 11.58
N MET A 43 17.72 -6.38 11.26
CA MET A 43 17.23 -6.36 9.88
C MET A 43 17.82 -5.18 9.11
N LYS A 44 18.28 -5.45 7.90
CA LYS A 44 18.75 -4.43 6.96
C LYS A 44 17.71 -4.26 5.86
N VAL A 45 17.41 -3.00 5.53
CA VAL A 45 16.43 -2.65 4.50
C VAL A 45 17.15 -1.93 3.36
N ARG A 46 16.84 -2.31 2.12
CA ARG A 46 17.33 -1.66 0.91
C ARG A 46 16.16 -1.37 -0.02
N LEU A 47 16.00 -0.12 -0.46
CA LEU A 47 15.05 0.23 -1.51
C LEU A 47 15.50 -0.36 -2.85
N LEU A 48 14.61 -1.07 -3.52
CA LEU A 48 14.84 -1.66 -4.84
C LEU A 48 14.13 -0.85 -5.92
N GLU A 49 12.87 -0.51 -5.69
CA GLU A 49 12.04 0.23 -6.63
C GLU A 49 11.06 1.12 -5.87
N HIS A 50 10.71 2.26 -6.47
CA HIS A 50 9.75 3.21 -5.92
C HIS A 50 8.86 3.77 -7.03
N SER A 51 7.58 3.99 -6.70
CA SER A 51 6.61 4.66 -7.55
C SER A 51 5.68 5.53 -6.70
N SER A 52 5.31 6.70 -7.23
CA SER A 52 4.33 7.61 -6.66
C SER A 52 3.20 7.80 -7.66
N VAL A 53 1.96 7.56 -7.23
CA VAL A 53 0.77 7.68 -8.07
C VAL A 53 -0.17 8.71 -7.49
N GLN A 54 -0.36 9.80 -8.22
CA GLN A 54 -1.29 10.87 -7.86
C GLN A 54 -2.73 10.48 -8.23
N PHE A 55 -3.67 10.81 -7.37
CA PHE A 55 -5.09 10.63 -7.64
C PHE A 55 -5.64 11.76 -8.52
N GLU A 56 -6.71 11.45 -9.23
CA GLU A 56 -7.49 12.46 -9.93
C GLU A 56 -8.08 13.44 -8.92
N SER A 57 -8.05 14.73 -9.25
CA SER A 57 -8.49 15.81 -8.35
C SER A 57 -9.91 15.60 -7.81
N SER A 58 -10.83 15.12 -8.65
CA SER A 58 -12.20 14.81 -8.24
C SER A 58 -12.29 13.72 -7.17
N PHE A 59 -11.44 12.69 -7.25
CA PHE A 59 -11.38 11.62 -6.27
C PHE A 59 -10.75 12.11 -4.97
N HIS A 60 -9.66 12.86 -5.08
CA HIS A 60 -9.01 13.50 -3.92
C HIS A 60 -9.96 14.43 -3.17
N GLU A 61 -10.70 15.29 -3.87
CA GLU A 61 -11.70 16.18 -3.28
C GLU A 61 -12.79 15.42 -2.53
N GLU A 62 -13.28 14.29 -3.05
CA GLU A 62 -14.26 13.47 -2.33
C GLU A 62 -13.67 12.83 -1.06
N ILE A 63 -12.39 12.45 -1.06
CA ILE A 63 -11.70 12.02 0.16
C ILE A 63 -11.62 13.18 1.16
N VAL A 64 -11.20 14.37 0.72
CA VAL A 64 -11.06 15.55 1.59
C VAL A 64 -12.40 15.94 2.24
N LYS A 65 -13.53 15.78 1.54
CA LYS A 65 -14.87 16.00 2.13
C LYS A 65 -15.16 15.08 3.32
N THR A 66 -14.50 13.93 3.42
CA THR A 66 -14.62 13.03 4.58
C THR A 66 -13.84 13.50 5.82
N PHE A 67 -13.06 14.57 5.70
CA PHE A 67 -12.32 15.16 6.82
C PHE A 67 -13.14 16.23 7.55
N ASP A 68 -14.14 16.81 6.88
CA ASP A 68 -15.03 17.82 7.44
C ASP A 68 -16.21 17.14 8.16
N PRO A 69 -16.33 17.24 9.50
CA PRO A 69 -17.41 16.62 10.25
C PRO A 69 -18.82 17.05 9.79
N SER A 70 -18.95 18.24 9.19
CA SER A 70 -20.23 18.73 8.65
C SER A 70 -20.64 18.04 7.34
N LEU A 71 -19.68 17.45 6.63
CA LEU A 71 -19.88 16.75 5.36
C LEU A 71 -19.74 15.22 5.51
N SER A 72 -19.23 14.74 6.64
CA SER A 72 -18.81 13.35 6.89
C SER A 72 -19.88 12.49 7.57
N GLY A 73 -21.01 12.31 6.88
CA GLY A 73 -22.02 11.32 7.28
C GLY A 73 -21.47 9.89 7.28
N VAL A 74 -22.05 9.01 8.09
CA VAL A 74 -21.67 7.58 8.18
C VAL A 74 -21.80 6.88 6.82
N ASP A 75 -22.80 7.24 6.03
CA ASP A 75 -23.01 6.79 4.66
C ASP A 75 -21.86 7.17 3.72
N ARG A 76 -21.41 8.43 3.79
CA ARG A 76 -20.28 8.93 3.00
C ARG A 76 -18.98 8.24 3.40
N VAL A 77 -18.67 8.19 4.69
CA VAL A 77 -17.43 7.58 5.20
C VAL A 77 -17.35 6.11 4.82
N ASN A 78 -18.45 5.35 4.99
CA ASN A 78 -18.49 3.94 4.58
C ASN A 78 -18.32 3.77 3.06
N SER A 79 -19.02 4.57 2.26
CA SER A 79 -18.90 4.51 0.81
C SER A 79 -17.48 4.82 0.34
N MET A 80 -16.88 5.86 0.90
CA MET A 80 -15.51 6.26 0.58
C MET A 80 -14.47 5.23 1.02
N ASN A 81 -14.64 4.58 2.18
CA ASN A 81 -13.75 3.49 2.60
C ASN A 81 -13.64 2.39 1.53
N PHE A 82 -14.76 1.97 0.92
CA PHE A 82 -14.73 0.98 -0.15
C PHE A 82 -14.13 1.52 -1.45
N LEU A 83 -14.43 2.77 -1.82
CA LEU A 83 -13.90 3.37 -3.03
C LEU A 83 -12.37 3.56 -2.96
N ILE A 84 -11.86 4.02 -1.82
CA ILE A 84 -10.43 4.14 -1.52
C ILE A 84 -9.76 2.77 -1.62
N GLY A 85 -10.30 1.75 -0.95
CA GLY A 85 -9.76 0.39 -1.02
C GLY A 85 -9.68 -0.14 -2.46
N LYS A 86 -10.71 0.08 -3.28
CA LYS A 86 -10.71 -0.32 -4.69
C LYS A 86 -9.68 0.45 -5.52
N LYS A 87 -9.57 1.77 -5.34
CA LYS A 87 -8.58 2.60 -6.05
C LYS A 87 -7.16 2.17 -5.68
N HIS A 88 -6.87 1.96 -4.40
CA HIS A 88 -5.56 1.51 -3.93
C HIS A 88 -5.21 0.13 -4.47
N ALA A 89 -6.15 -0.84 -4.42
CA ALA A 89 -5.93 -2.16 -5.00
C ALA A 89 -5.65 -2.12 -6.51
N ALA A 90 -6.34 -1.26 -7.26
CA ALA A 90 -6.09 -1.06 -8.69
C ALA A 90 -4.70 -0.48 -8.96
N VAL A 91 -4.28 0.52 -8.18
CA VAL A 91 -2.94 1.12 -8.29
C VAL A 91 -1.84 0.12 -7.94
N ILE A 92 -1.98 -0.60 -6.82
CA ILE A 92 -1.04 -1.66 -6.41
C ILE A 92 -0.92 -2.72 -7.50
N ARG A 93 -2.05 -3.17 -8.06
CA ARG A 93 -2.04 -4.18 -9.13
C ARG A 93 -1.36 -3.68 -10.38
N SER A 94 -1.66 -2.45 -10.81
CA SER A 94 -1.00 -1.84 -11.97
C SER A 94 0.52 -1.76 -11.78
N PHE A 95 0.99 -1.47 -10.57
CA PHE A 95 2.42 -1.45 -10.25
C PHE A 95 3.04 -2.85 -10.28
N LEU A 96 2.36 -3.85 -9.70
CA LEU A 96 2.80 -5.25 -9.73
C LEU A 96 2.89 -5.82 -11.15
N ASP A 97 2.03 -5.36 -12.06
CA ASP A 97 2.05 -5.76 -13.47
C ASP A 97 3.25 -5.14 -14.23
N THR A 98 3.86 -4.06 -13.71
CA THR A 98 4.98 -3.35 -14.35
C THR A 98 6.35 -3.60 -13.73
N THR A 99 6.41 -3.94 -12.45
CA THR A 99 7.68 -4.17 -11.75
C THR A 99 8.32 -5.49 -12.20
N GLU A 100 9.63 -5.47 -12.43
CA GLU A 100 10.41 -6.69 -12.65
C GLU A 100 10.89 -7.32 -11.33
N VAL A 101 10.75 -6.60 -10.21
CA VAL A 101 11.15 -7.08 -8.89
C VAL A 101 10.07 -8.01 -8.35
N LYS A 102 10.44 -9.27 -8.12
CA LYS A 102 9.56 -10.22 -7.44
C LYS A 102 9.19 -9.68 -6.06
N VAL A 103 7.89 -9.51 -5.79
CA VAL A 103 7.33 -9.15 -4.48
C VAL A 103 6.88 -10.42 -3.75
N ASP A 104 7.41 -10.64 -2.54
CA ASP A 104 7.04 -11.80 -1.72
C ASP A 104 5.85 -11.50 -0.80
N ALA A 105 5.66 -10.23 -0.40
CA ALA A 105 4.53 -9.79 0.40
C ALA A 105 4.22 -8.30 0.23
N ILE A 106 2.98 -7.91 0.51
CA ILE A 106 2.52 -6.52 0.53
C ILE A 106 2.27 -6.12 1.98
N ALA A 107 2.88 -5.02 2.41
CA ALA A 107 2.63 -4.36 3.68
C ALA A 107 1.83 -3.09 3.41
N TYR A 108 0.52 -3.15 3.70
CA TYR A 108 -0.47 -2.11 3.47
C TYR A 108 -1.23 -1.82 4.77
#